data_AF-A0A523TX39-F1
#
_entry.id   AF-A0A523TX39-F1
#
_cell.length_a   1.000
_cell.length_b   1.000
_cell.length_c   1.000
_cell.angle_alpha   90.00
_cell.angle_beta   90.00
_cell.angle_gamma   90.00
#
_symmetry.space_group_name_H-M   'P 1'
#
loop_
_entity.id
_entity.type
_entity.pdbx_description
1 polymer ?
#
loop_
_entity_poly.entity_id
_entity_poly.type
_entity_poly.pdbx_seq_one_letter_code
_entity_poly.pdbx_strand_id
1 'polypeptide(L)'
;MGSDNTPELKSSESASDYEPIVIIHVDTLPLVDKGCRVVGHAQALVDYATPLLEKMPGDSLAAYNAAITIASCCWKQAATQGTPEVFEKYGWPLVLEFMPKENPAAIHGLMLERFLKMFPYFDSERDGTHLHEAVVDPPPQYKEFDESKFELLDKAFPLTMEELPIAELGEFVNHAQVNDKPAEDYEAEMQVLRERLTDMFADWLGRKGVSPETADDLGGIAYRFLEFLYNYSHTTYTSVSREIIAEFFDTWFIRKCAFDPAWMSMAPVAVKILFHFLFEKKLADDVTDTIIAVDECKPKFFSNLRLYVDPRQVRTRAA
;
A
#
# COMPACT_ATOMS: atom_id res chain seq x y z
N MET A 1 23.58 -28.49 59.75
CA MET A 1 24.45 -27.39 59.25
C MET A 1 24.87 -27.78 57.85
N GLY A 2 24.66 -26.87 56.89
CA GLY A 2 24.40 -27.16 55.48
C GLY A 2 25.49 -27.92 54.74
N SER A 3 25.05 -28.80 53.83
CA SER A 3 25.82 -29.25 52.69
C SER A 3 25.19 -28.63 51.45
N ASP A 4 25.87 -27.63 50.89
CA ASP A 4 25.60 -27.06 49.58
C ASP A 4 25.67 -28.16 48.52
N ASN A 5 24.51 -28.48 47.94
CA ASN A 5 24.41 -29.15 46.65
C ASN A 5 24.41 -28.05 45.60
N THR A 6 25.57 -27.75 45.03
CA THR A 6 25.66 -27.01 43.76
C THR A 6 25.75 -28.05 42.64
N PRO A 7 24.72 -28.22 41.79
CA PRO A 7 24.87 -29.01 40.58
C PRO A 7 25.75 -28.24 39.59
N GLU A 8 26.80 -28.90 39.10
CA GLU A 8 27.62 -28.45 37.98
C GLU A 8 26.74 -28.10 36.78
N LEU A 9 26.77 -26.83 36.36
CA LEU A 9 26.29 -26.40 35.05
C LEU A 9 27.22 -27.02 34.01
N LYS A 10 26.78 -28.13 33.41
CA LYS A 10 27.37 -28.65 32.18
C LYS A 10 27.23 -27.58 31.10
N SER A 11 28.37 -26.96 30.79
CA SER A 11 28.59 -26.20 29.58
C SER A 11 28.39 -27.07 28.35
N SER A 12 28.00 -26.41 27.26
CA SER A 12 28.03 -26.85 25.86
C SER A 12 26.95 -27.82 25.42
N GLU A 13 25.80 -27.27 25.06
CA GLU A 13 25.21 -27.64 23.77
C GLU A 13 25.49 -26.50 22.80
N SER A 14 26.19 -26.87 21.72
CA SER A 14 26.56 -26.04 20.59
C SER A 14 25.32 -25.36 20.01
N ALA A 15 25.38 -24.03 19.87
CA ALA A 15 24.48 -23.28 19.01
C ALA A 15 24.63 -23.83 17.57
N SER A 16 23.75 -24.76 17.21
CA SER A 16 23.67 -25.33 15.87
C SER A 16 23.02 -24.31 14.95
N ASP A 17 23.75 -23.91 13.91
CA ASP A 17 23.29 -23.85 12.53
C ASP A 17 21.85 -23.36 12.30
N TYR A 18 21.51 -22.18 12.78
CA TYR A 18 20.43 -21.42 12.19
C TYR A 18 21.00 -20.65 11.00
N GLU A 19 20.78 -21.17 9.79
CA GLU A 19 20.92 -20.35 8.60
C GLU A 19 20.06 -19.10 8.76
N PRO A 20 20.59 -17.89 8.50
CA PRO A 20 19.80 -16.68 8.61
C PRO A 20 18.61 -16.78 7.66
N ILE A 21 17.40 -16.69 8.20
CA ILE A 21 16.18 -16.57 7.42
C ILE A 21 16.31 -15.28 6.60
N VAL A 22 16.59 -15.42 5.31
CA VAL A 22 16.63 -14.28 4.38
C VAL A 22 15.17 -13.87 4.13
N ILE A 23 14.72 -12.82 4.80
CA ILE A 23 13.43 -12.19 4.53
C ILE A 23 13.57 -11.43 3.20
N ILE A 24 13.07 -12.00 2.12
CA ILE A 24 12.99 -11.31 0.83
C ILE A 24 11.79 -10.36 0.88
N HIS A 25 12.01 -9.06 0.88
CA HIS A 25 10.93 -8.08 0.80
C HIS A 25 10.27 -8.15 -0.58
N VAL A 26 8.93 -8.15 -0.65
CA VAL A 26 8.18 -8.20 -1.94
C VAL A 26 8.64 -7.10 -2.91
N ASP A 27 9.07 -5.98 -2.34
CA ASP A 27 9.54 -4.79 -3.01
C ASP A 27 10.81 -5.05 -3.84
N THR A 28 11.56 -6.11 -3.54
CA THR A 28 12.76 -6.53 -4.28
C THR A 28 12.49 -7.53 -5.40
N LEU A 29 11.26 -8.06 -5.51
CA LEU A 29 10.87 -9.03 -6.53
C LEU A 29 10.44 -8.35 -7.83
N PRO A 30 10.40 -9.05 -8.97
CA PRO A 30 9.78 -8.51 -10.18
C PRO A 30 8.29 -8.22 -9.96
N LEU A 31 7.76 -7.14 -10.53
CA LEU A 31 6.32 -6.79 -10.45
C LEU A 31 5.43 -7.91 -10.99
N VAL A 32 5.91 -8.59 -12.04
CA VAL A 32 5.24 -9.67 -12.74
C VAL A 32 6.23 -10.81 -12.97
N ASP A 33 5.81 -12.03 -12.68
CA ASP A 33 6.51 -13.26 -13.05
C ASP A 33 5.50 -14.33 -13.49
N LYS A 34 5.88 -15.19 -14.44
CA LYS A 34 5.04 -16.26 -15.02
C LYS A 34 3.67 -15.80 -15.56
N GLY A 35 3.51 -14.51 -15.87
CA GLY A 35 2.25 -13.90 -16.30
C GLY A 35 1.27 -13.60 -15.15
N CYS A 36 1.77 -13.58 -13.91
CA CYS A 36 1.06 -13.22 -12.68
C CYS A 36 1.75 -12.01 -12.04
N ARG A 37 1.00 -11.17 -11.32
CA ARG A 37 1.65 -10.17 -10.45
C ARG A 37 2.19 -10.85 -9.20
N VAL A 38 3.31 -10.34 -8.70
CA VAL A 38 3.93 -10.83 -7.46
C VAL A 38 3.47 -9.94 -6.31
N VAL A 39 2.69 -10.51 -5.40
CA VAL A 39 2.02 -9.79 -4.30
C VAL A 39 2.27 -10.42 -2.95
N GLY A 40 2.09 -9.64 -1.88
CA GLY A 40 2.04 -10.16 -0.51
C GLY A 40 0.70 -10.84 -0.21
N HIS A 41 0.65 -11.66 0.83
CA HIS A 41 -0.57 -12.39 1.23
C HIS A 41 -1.76 -11.47 1.55
N ALA A 42 -1.52 -10.33 2.21
CA ALA A 42 -2.59 -9.41 2.57
C ALA A 42 -3.30 -8.84 1.33
N GLN A 43 -2.53 -8.38 0.34
CA GLN A 43 -3.06 -7.91 -0.94
C GLN A 43 -3.84 -9.02 -1.65
N ALA A 44 -3.22 -10.20 -1.79
CA ALA A 44 -3.84 -11.34 -2.46
C ALA A 44 -5.17 -11.75 -1.81
N LEU A 45 -5.28 -11.69 -0.48
CA LEU A 45 -6.52 -11.98 0.24
C LEU A 45 -7.61 -10.94 -0.05
N VAL A 46 -7.25 -9.65 -0.12
CA VAL A 46 -8.20 -8.58 -0.46
C VAL A 46 -8.73 -8.77 -1.88
N ASP A 47 -7.84 -8.99 -2.85
CA ASP A 47 -8.22 -9.22 -4.25
C ASP A 47 -9.06 -10.50 -4.44
N TYR A 48 -8.75 -11.53 -3.65
CA TYR A 48 -9.55 -12.75 -3.61
C TYR A 48 -10.94 -12.48 -3.04
N ALA A 49 -11.06 -11.62 -2.03
CA ALA A 49 -12.31 -11.26 -1.36
C ALA A 49 -13.20 -10.28 -2.17
N THR A 50 -12.71 -9.65 -3.24
CA THR A 50 -13.44 -8.63 -4.02
C THR A 50 -14.90 -8.99 -4.34
N PRO A 51 -15.24 -10.19 -4.86
CA PRO A 51 -16.63 -10.52 -5.17
C PRO A 51 -17.56 -10.58 -3.94
N LEU A 52 -16.99 -10.84 -2.75
CA LEU A 52 -17.73 -10.80 -1.50
C LEU A 52 -17.94 -9.36 -1.07
N LEU A 53 -16.89 -8.53 -1.14
CA LEU A 53 -16.94 -7.10 -0.80
C LEU A 53 -18.00 -6.37 -1.64
N GLU A 54 -18.11 -6.66 -2.93
CA GLU A 54 -19.14 -6.10 -3.82
C GLU A 54 -20.58 -6.52 -3.47
N LYS A 55 -20.75 -7.70 -2.85
CA LYS A 55 -22.05 -8.23 -2.42
C LYS A 55 -22.45 -7.78 -1.02
N MET A 56 -21.52 -7.21 -0.24
CA MET A 56 -21.77 -6.82 1.14
C MET A 56 -22.70 -5.60 1.24
N PRO A 57 -23.58 -5.55 2.25
CA PRO A 57 -24.49 -4.42 2.43
C PRO A 57 -23.76 -3.21 3.02
N GLY A 58 -23.52 -2.21 2.18
CA GLY A 58 -23.01 -0.89 2.58
C GLY A 58 -21.58 -0.88 3.14
N ASP A 59 -21.08 0.32 3.43
CA ASP A 59 -19.68 0.55 3.83
C ASP A 59 -19.48 0.41 5.35
N SER A 60 -19.93 -0.69 5.95
CA SER A 60 -19.72 -0.95 7.38
C SER A 60 -18.50 -1.82 7.64
N LEU A 61 -17.73 -1.49 8.69
CA LEU A 61 -16.59 -2.30 9.14
C LEU A 61 -17.00 -3.75 9.46
N ALA A 62 -18.22 -3.96 9.95
CA ALA A 62 -18.75 -5.29 10.21
C ALA A 62 -18.89 -6.12 8.92
N ALA A 63 -19.45 -5.53 7.87
CA ALA A 63 -19.62 -6.21 6.58
C ALA A 63 -18.27 -6.48 5.90
N TYR A 64 -17.32 -5.54 5.99
CA TYR A 64 -15.95 -5.74 5.52
C TYR A 64 -15.28 -6.92 6.24
N ASN A 65 -15.32 -6.94 7.58
CA ASN A 65 -14.74 -8.03 8.37
C ASN A 65 -15.41 -9.38 8.08
N ALA A 66 -16.72 -9.39 7.83
CA ALA A 66 -17.43 -10.59 7.42
C ALA A 66 -16.93 -11.12 6.08
N ALA A 67 -16.74 -10.25 5.07
CA ALA A 67 -16.22 -10.64 3.76
C ALA A 67 -14.81 -11.24 3.86
N ILE A 68 -13.91 -10.58 4.59
CA ILE A 68 -12.54 -11.07 4.81
C ILE A 68 -12.54 -12.40 5.57
N THR A 69 -13.44 -12.58 6.54
CA THR A 69 -13.56 -13.85 7.29
C THR A 69 -14.03 -14.98 6.40
N ILE A 70 -15.07 -14.75 5.59
CA ILE A 70 -15.58 -15.72 4.60
C ILE A 70 -14.47 -16.09 3.61
N ALA A 71 -13.79 -15.09 3.04
CA ALA A 71 -12.67 -15.29 2.12
C ALA A 71 -11.56 -16.13 2.76
N SER A 72 -11.14 -15.79 3.99
CA SER A 72 -10.09 -16.50 4.72
C SER A 72 -10.43 -17.96 4.97
N CYS A 73 -11.70 -18.27 5.27
CA CYS A 73 -12.16 -19.65 5.45
C CYS A 73 -12.03 -20.44 4.14
N CYS A 74 -12.53 -19.88 3.03
CA CYS A 74 -12.44 -20.51 1.71
C CYS A 74 -10.98 -20.66 1.25
N TRP A 75 -10.15 -19.64 1.44
CA TRP A 75 -8.72 -19.67 1.12
C TRP A 75 -8.03 -20.79 1.86
N LYS A 76 -8.19 -20.86 3.19
CA LYS A 76 -7.55 -21.89 4.02
C LYS A 76 -7.92 -23.30 3.57
N GLN A 77 -9.19 -23.50 3.20
CA GLN A 77 -9.63 -24.78 2.68
C GLN A 77 -9.00 -25.09 1.32
N ALA A 78 -9.01 -24.14 0.39
CA ALA A 78 -8.42 -24.33 -0.93
C ALA A 78 -6.91 -24.63 -0.84
N ALA A 79 -6.19 -23.86 -0.02
CA ALA A 79 -4.75 -24.00 0.21
C ALA A 79 -4.34 -25.34 0.85
N THR A 80 -5.19 -25.89 1.73
CA THR A 80 -4.91 -27.17 2.42
C THR A 80 -5.57 -28.38 1.78
N GLN A 81 -6.38 -28.18 0.74
CA GLN A 81 -7.27 -29.21 0.16
C GLN A 81 -8.15 -29.88 1.22
N GLY A 82 -8.54 -29.11 2.24
CA GLY A 82 -9.24 -29.60 3.43
C GLY A 82 -10.77 -29.76 3.26
N THR A 83 -11.41 -30.27 4.31
CA THR A 83 -12.88 -30.36 4.42
C THR A 83 -13.52 -28.97 4.61
N PRO A 84 -14.82 -28.80 4.26
CA PRO A 84 -15.52 -27.52 4.43
C PRO A 84 -15.80 -27.12 5.87
N GLU A 85 -15.37 -27.91 6.87
CA GLU A 85 -15.69 -27.71 8.29
C GLU A 85 -15.39 -26.28 8.80
N VAL A 86 -14.26 -25.69 8.39
CA VAL A 86 -13.90 -24.32 8.78
C VAL A 86 -14.89 -23.32 8.19
N PHE A 87 -15.24 -23.48 6.91
CA PHE A 87 -16.22 -22.62 6.25
C PHE A 87 -17.62 -22.80 6.86
N GLU A 88 -18.07 -24.05 7.06
CA GLU A 88 -19.38 -24.35 7.66
C GLU A 88 -19.52 -23.77 9.07
N LYS A 89 -18.43 -23.79 9.86
CA LYS A 89 -18.44 -23.27 11.21
C LYS A 89 -18.39 -21.73 11.29
N TYR A 90 -17.59 -21.09 10.45
CA TYR A 90 -17.26 -19.66 10.59
C TYR A 90 -17.73 -18.79 9.42
N GLY A 91 -17.67 -19.27 8.18
CA GLY A 91 -18.08 -18.53 7.00
C GLY A 91 -19.58 -18.62 6.70
N TRP A 92 -20.16 -19.81 6.87
CA TRP A 92 -21.58 -20.06 6.55
C TRP A 92 -22.55 -19.17 7.33
N PRO A 93 -22.40 -18.96 8.66
CA PRO A 93 -23.29 -18.06 9.39
C PRO A 93 -23.21 -16.62 8.86
N LEU A 94 -22.01 -16.16 8.48
CA LEU A 94 -21.79 -14.81 7.96
C LEU A 94 -22.43 -14.60 6.58
N VAL A 95 -22.42 -15.62 5.72
CA VAL A 95 -23.16 -15.55 4.44
C VAL A 95 -24.65 -15.39 4.70
N LEU A 96 -25.22 -16.16 5.64
CA LEU A 96 -26.64 -16.06 5.97
C LEU A 96 -27.02 -14.70 6.58
N GLU A 97 -26.12 -14.12 7.38
CA GLU A 97 -26.33 -12.83 8.04
C GLU A 97 -26.22 -11.65 7.06
N PHE A 98 -25.11 -11.55 6.32
CA PHE A 98 -24.79 -10.38 5.50
C PHE A 98 -25.27 -10.51 4.04
N MET A 99 -25.47 -11.73 3.56
CA MET A 99 -25.91 -12.02 2.19
C MET A 99 -27.12 -12.98 2.20
N PRO A 100 -28.25 -12.63 2.85
CA PRO A 100 -29.36 -13.56 3.11
C PRO A 100 -30.07 -14.10 1.85
N LYS A 101 -29.82 -13.50 0.68
CA LYS A 101 -30.35 -13.96 -0.61
C LYS A 101 -29.42 -14.97 -1.31
N GLU A 102 -28.20 -15.11 -0.85
CA GLU A 102 -27.19 -15.99 -1.42
C GLU A 102 -27.24 -17.37 -0.75
N ASN A 103 -26.88 -18.41 -1.50
CA ASN A 103 -26.72 -19.75 -0.95
C ASN A 103 -25.26 -19.91 -0.46
N PRO A 104 -25.01 -20.21 0.83
CA PRO A 104 -23.64 -20.38 1.35
C PRO A 104 -22.80 -21.43 0.61
N ALA A 105 -23.40 -22.53 0.14
CA ALA A 105 -22.70 -23.52 -0.67
C ALA A 105 -22.32 -22.98 -2.05
N ALA A 106 -23.13 -22.09 -2.63
CA ALA A 106 -22.82 -21.44 -3.90
C ALA A 106 -21.69 -20.41 -3.73
N ILE A 107 -21.72 -19.61 -2.66
CA ILE A 107 -20.63 -18.70 -2.30
C ILE A 107 -19.34 -19.48 -2.08
N HIS A 108 -19.40 -20.58 -1.34
CA HIS A 108 -18.27 -21.46 -1.11
C HIS A 108 -17.65 -21.97 -2.42
N GLY A 109 -18.46 -22.57 -3.29
CA GLY A 109 -18.02 -23.07 -4.59
C GLY A 109 -17.41 -21.98 -5.49
N LEU A 110 -18.04 -20.80 -5.53
CA LEU A 110 -17.53 -19.64 -6.27
C LEU A 110 -16.12 -19.24 -5.80
N MET A 111 -15.92 -19.15 -4.49
CA MET A 111 -14.64 -18.74 -3.93
C MET A 111 -13.56 -19.81 -4.18
N LEU A 112 -13.88 -21.10 -4.03
CA LEU A 112 -12.93 -22.18 -4.36
C LEU A 112 -12.52 -22.15 -5.85
N GLU A 113 -13.47 -21.95 -6.76
CA GLU A 113 -13.17 -21.82 -8.20
C GLU A 113 -12.28 -20.59 -8.47
N ARG A 114 -12.58 -19.46 -7.82
CA ARG A 114 -11.78 -18.23 -7.92
C ARG A 114 -10.34 -18.47 -7.45
N PHE A 115 -10.13 -19.19 -6.35
CA PHE A 115 -8.80 -19.46 -5.80
C PHE A 115 -7.92 -20.17 -6.84
N LEU A 116 -8.47 -21.21 -7.49
CA LEU A 116 -7.76 -21.97 -8.52
C LEU A 116 -7.40 -21.12 -9.73
N LYS A 117 -8.24 -20.16 -10.10
CA LYS A 117 -7.97 -19.21 -11.19
C LYS A 117 -6.90 -18.19 -10.81
N MET A 118 -6.93 -17.68 -9.57
CA MET A 118 -6.03 -16.64 -9.08
C MET A 118 -4.64 -17.17 -8.73
N PHE A 119 -4.52 -18.39 -8.21
CA PHE A 119 -3.24 -18.92 -7.71
C PHE A 119 -2.85 -20.24 -8.38
N PRO A 120 -2.60 -20.23 -9.71
CA PRO A 120 -2.29 -21.45 -10.46
C PRO A 120 -0.97 -22.13 -10.04
N TYR A 121 -0.08 -21.41 -9.36
CA TYR A 121 1.23 -21.91 -8.91
C TYR A 121 1.31 -22.15 -7.41
N PHE A 122 0.19 -22.06 -6.67
CA PHE A 122 0.16 -22.10 -5.21
C PHE A 122 0.84 -23.33 -4.62
N ASP A 123 0.60 -24.52 -5.20
CA ASP A 123 1.17 -25.77 -4.70
C ASP A 123 2.69 -25.89 -4.90
N SER A 124 3.23 -25.26 -5.94
CA SER A 124 4.67 -25.27 -6.23
C SER A 124 5.48 -24.25 -5.43
N GLU A 125 4.82 -23.36 -4.68
CA GLU A 125 5.43 -22.17 -4.07
C GLU A 125 5.10 -21.99 -2.59
N ARG A 126 4.66 -23.07 -1.90
CA ARG A 126 4.17 -23.04 -0.51
C ARG A 126 5.12 -22.44 0.54
N ASP A 127 6.41 -22.34 0.23
CA ASP A 127 7.45 -21.82 1.15
C ASP A 127 7.75 -20.32 0.96
N GLY A 128 7.11 -19.65 -0.01
CA GLY A 128 7.39 -18.26 -0.35
C GLY A 128 6.60 -17.25 0.49
N THR A 129 7.24 -16.16 0.88
CA THR A 129 6.60 -14.98 1.51
C THR A 129 5.70 -14.17 0.56
N HIS A 130 5.53 -14.64 -0.69
CA HIS A 130 4.90 -13.93 -1.80
C HIS A 130 4.07 -14.90 -2.63
N LEU A 131 3.11 -14.37 -3.38
CA LEU A 131 2.21 -15.16 -4.22
C LEU A 131 2.26 -14.66 -5.66
N HIS A 132 2.23 -15.60 -6.60
CA HIS A 132 1.93 -15.32 -8.00
C HIS A 132 0.42 -15.30 -8.19
N GLU A 133 -0.12 -14.10 -8.29
CA GLU A 133 -1.55 -13.87 -8.49
C GLU A 133 -1.86 -13.58 -9.96
N ALA A 134 -2.68 -14.44 -10.56
CA ALA A 134 -3.31 -14.17 -11.84
C ALA A 134 -4.49 -13.21 -11.63
N VAL A 135 -4.52 -12.12 -12.41
CA VAL A 135 -5.64 -11.17 -12.39
C VAL A 135 -6.82 -11.78 -13.15
N VAL A 136 -7.83 -12.25 -12.39
CA VAL A 136 -9.01 -12.95 -12.94
C VAL A 136 -10.06 -11.96 -13.46
N ASP A 137 -10.24 -10.84 -12.77
CA ASP A 137 -11.16 -9.77 -13.13
C ASP A 137 -10.37 -8.46 -13.28
N PRO A 138 -9.66 -8.27 -14.40
CA PRO A 138 -8.93 -7.02 -14.59
C PRO A 138 -9.93 -5.86 -14.59
N PRO A 139 -9.66 -4.77 -13.86
CA PRO A 139 -10.50 -3.59 -13.97
C PRO A 139 -10.55 -3.15 -15.43
N PRO A 140 -11.68 -2.56 -15.89
CA PRO A 140 -11.74 -1.97 -17.22
C PRO A 140 -10.56 -1.03 -17.42
N GLN A 141 -10.05 -0.95 -18.65
CA GLN A 141 -8.86 -0.15 -18.97
C GLN A 141 -8.99 1.25 -18.34
N TYR A 142 -8.17 1.51 -17.32
CA TYR A 142 -8.23 2.78 -16.62
C TYR A 142 -7.69 3.88 -17.53
N LYS A 143 -8.25 5.07 -17.40
CA LYS A 143 -7.74 6.24 -18.10
C LYS A 143 -6.71 6.90 -17.21
N GLU A 144 -5.51 7.14 -17.76
CA GLU A 144 -4.51 7.95 -17.07
C GLU A 144 -5.06 9.35 -16.80
N PHE A 145 -4.72 9.87 -15.63
CA PHE A 145 -5.10 11.22 -15.24
C PHE A 145 -4.63 12.25 -16.29
N ASP A 146 -5.56 13.10 -16.71
CA ASP A 146 -5.34 14.07 -17.78
C ASP A 146 -4.89 15.41 -17.19
N GLU A 147 -3.58 15.54 -17.00
CA GLU A 147 -2.93 16.76 -16.46
C GLU A 147 -3.30 18.03 -17.23
N SER A 148 -3.61 17.92 -18.52
CA SER A 148 -3.96 19.09 -19.34
C SER A 148 -5.27 19.75 -18.91
N LYS A 149 -6.10 19.03 -18.15
CA LYS A 149 -7.37 19.53 -17.60
C LYS A 149 -7.21 20.07 -16.18
N PHE A 150 -6.02 19.96 -15.61
CA PHE A 150 -5.74 20.34 -14.25
C PHE A 150 -4.95 21.66 -14.24
N GLU A 151 -5.67 22.75 -14.06
CA GLU A 151 -5.08 24.09 -13.98
C GLU A 151 -5.19 24.62 -12.54
N LEU A 152 -4.04 24.97 -11.95
CA LEU A 152 -3.98 25.64 -10.66
C LEU A 152 -4.01 27.15 -10.86
N LEU A 153 -4.75 27.87 -10.00
CA LEU A 153 -4.70 29.33 -10.00
C LEU A 153 -3.28 29.84 -9.71
N ASP A 154 -2.80 30.77 -10.55
CA ASP A 154 -1.48 31.44 -10.42
C ASP A 154 -1.42 32.46 -9.26
N LYS A 155 -2.31 32.32 -8.28
CA LYS A 155 -2.33 33.14 -7.06
C LYS A 155 -1.55 32.44 -5.97
N ALA A 156 -0.52 33.09 -5.43
CA ALA A 156 0.23 32.56 -4.29
C ALA A 156 -0.59 32.62 -2.99
N PHE A 157 -0.50 31.57 -2.20
CA PHE A 157 -1.11 31.41 -0.88
C PHE A 157 -0.02 31.07 0.16
N PRO A 158 0.74 32.09 0.61
CA PRO A 158 1.85 31.88 1.53
C PRO A 158 1.39 31.29 2.87
N LEU A 159 2.37 30.86 3.67
CA LEU A 159 2.16 30.34 5.02
C LEU A 159 1.41 31.35 5.89
N THR A 160 0.35 30.90 6.54
CA THR A 160 -0.48 31.71 7.46
C THR A 160 -0.05 31.49 8.91
N MET A 161 -0.53 32.36 9.81
CA MET A 161 -0.27 32.22 11.25
C MET A 161 -0.84 30.91 11.84
N GLU A 162 -1.94 30.40 11.30
CA GLU A 162 -2.56 29.15 11.74
C GLU A 162 -1.77 27.92 11.28
N GLU A 163 -1.01 28.07 10.20
CA GLU A 163 -0.18 27.03 9.61
C GLU A 163 1.24 26.99 10.21
N LEU A 164 1.69 28.06 10.88
CA LEU A 164 3.03 28.13 11.52
C LEU A 164 3.32 26.95 12.45
N PRO A 165 2.41 26.51 13.35
CA PRO A 165 2.67 25.37 14.23
C PRO A 165 2.90 24.06 13.46
N ILE A 166 2.34 23.93 12.24
CA ILE A 166 2.56 22.75 11.38
C ILE A 166 3.97 22.81 10.79
N ALA A 167 4.41 24.00 10.36
CA ALA A 167 5.77 24.22 9.85
C ALA A 167 6.83 23.93 10.92
N GLU A 168 6.63 24.43 12.14
CA GLU A 168 7.51 24.19 13.30
C GLU A 168 7.59 22.69 13.65
N LEU A 169 6.45 21.99 13.62
CA LEU A 169 6.41 20.54 13.79
C LEU A 169 7.19 19.82 12.67
N GLY A 170 7.06 20.29 11.43
CA GLY A 170 7.82 19.78 10.29
C GLY A 170 9.32 19.91 10.47
N GLU A 171 9.80 21.07 10.93
CA GLU A 171 11.22 21.29 11.25
C GLU A 171 11.69 20.35 12.37
N PHE A 172 10.89 20.20 13.43
CA PHE A 172 11.21 19.30 14.54
C PHE A 172 11.34 17.84 14.08
N VAL A 173 10.33 17.32 13.37
CA VAL A 173 10.33 15.93 12.88
C VAL A 173 11.49 15.71 11.90
N ASN A 174 11.70 16.63 10.96
CA ASN A 174 12.79 16.51 9.99
C ASN A 174 14.16 16.52 10.66
N HIS A 175 14.36 17.40 11.65
CA HIS A 175 15.61 17.44 12.41
C HIS A 175 15.82 16.16 13.23
N ALA A 176 14.76 15.61 13.85
CA ALA A 176 14.85 14.35 14.59
C ALA A 176 15.21 13.16 13.67
N GLN A 177 14.58 13.06 12.49
CA GLN A 177 14.84 12.03 11.48
C GLN A 177 16.29 12.07 10.98
N VAL A 178 16.79 13.26 10.63
CA VAL A 178 18.16 13.43 10.10
C VAL A 178 19.24 13.12 11.14
N ASN A 179 18.97 13.38 12.42
CA ASN A 179 19.95 13.19 13.49
C ASN A 179 19.85 11.83 14.20
N ASP A 180 18.97 10.93 13.74
CA ASP A 180 18.70 9.62 14.35
C ASP A 180 18.49 9.71 15.87
N LYS A 181 17.68 10.70 16.29
CA LYS A 181 17.32 10.95 17.69
C LYS A 181 15.81 10.96 17.82
N PRO A 182 15.15 9.79 17.82
CA PRO A 182 13.72 9.73 18.08
C PRO A 182 13.47 10.20 19.50
N ALA A 183 12.71 11.29 19.66
CA ALA A 183 12.09 11.60 20.95
C ALA A 183 11.11 10.48 21.34
N GLU A 184 10.76 10.35 22.63
CA GLU A 184 9.78 9.34 23.09
C GLU A 184 8.45 9.41 22.31
N ASP A 185 8.07 10.59 21.82
CA ASP A 185 6.83 10.84 21.08
C ASP A 185 7.02 10.99 19.56
N TYR A 186 8.19 10.65 19.02
CA TYR A 186 8.53 10.90 17.61
C TYR A 186 7.50 10.30 16.62
N GLU A 187 7.06 9.07 16.83
CA GLU A 187 6.10 8.42 15.95
C GLU A 187 4.72 9.10 15.96
N ALA A 188 4.30 9.58 17.14
CA ALA A 188 3.03 10.29 17.31
C ALA A 188 3.10 11.67 16.63
N GLU A 189 4.18 12.41 16.83
CA GLU A 189 4.40 13.72 16.21
C GLU A 189 4.52 13.62 14.68
N MET A 190 5.17 12.58 14.18
CA MET A 190 5.23 12.27 12.74
C MET A 190 3.84 11.96 12.18
N GLN A 191 2.99 11.21 12.89
CA GLN A 191 1.61 10.96 12.48
C GLN A 191 0.81 12.27 12.42
N VAL A 192 0.88 13.10 13.46
CA VAL A 192 0.21 14.40 13.51
C VAL A 192 0.69 15.31 12.38
N LEU A 193 2.00 15.32 12.10
CA LEU A 193 2.56 16.09 10.98
C LEU A 193 1.97 15.63 9.65
N ARG A 194 1.93 14.32 9.37
CA ARG A 194 1.38 13.80 8.11
C ARG A 194 -0.08 14.21 7.91
N GLU A 195 -0.91 14.04 8.94
CA GLU A 195 -2.32 14.42 8.90
C GLU A 195 -2.47 15.92 8.64
N ARG A 196 -1.87 16.76 9.48
CA ARG A 196 -2.02 18.22 9.39
C ARG A 196 -1.40 18.82 8.13
N LEU A 197 -0.28 18.28 7.64
CA LEU A 197 0.34 18.71 6.39
C LEU A 197 -0.52 18.34 5.18
N THR A 198 -1.18 17.17 5.23
CA THR A 198 -2.13 16.75 4.18
C THR A 198 -3.39 17.60 4.19
N ASP A 199 -3.94 17.92 5.36
CA ASP A 199 -5.09 18.81 5.48
C ASP A 199 -4.76 20.21 4.94
N MET A 200 -3.59 20.74 5.30
CA MET A 200 -3.10 22.03 4.79
C MET A 200 -2.90 22.00 3.26
N PHE A 201 -2.46 20.86 2.71
CA PHE A 201 -2.33 20.66 1.28
C PHE A 201 -3.70 20.64 0.58
N ALA A 202 -4.68 19.93 1.13
CA ALA A 202 -6.04 19.87 0.58
C ALA A 202 -6.73 21.25 0.61
N ASP A 203 -6.61 22.03 1.70
CA ASP A 203 -7.11 23.41 1.76
C ASP A 203 -6.44 24.29 0.69
N TRP A 204 -5.12 24.16 0.54
CA TRP A 204 -4.38 24.89 -0.48
C TRP A 204 -4.84 24.55 -1.90
N LEU A 205 -5.09 23.27 -2.20
CA LEU A 205 -5.67 22.83 -3.48
C LEU A 205 -7.07 23.45 -3.71
N GLY A 206 -7.93 23.44 -2.70
CA GLY A 206 -9.24 24.08 -2.77
C GLY A 206 -9.15 25.58 -3.07
N ARG A 207 -8.20 26.28 -2.43
CA ARG A 207 -7.92 27.71 -2.71
C ARG A 207 -7.33 27.94 -4.10
N LYS A 208 -6.61 26.95 -4.65
CA LYS A 208 -6.11 26.93 -6.04
C LYS A 208 -7.18 26.56 -7.07
N GLY A 209 -8.43 26.31 -6.64
CA GLY A 209 -9.58 26.08 -7.52
C GLY A 209 -9.85 24.60 -7.84
N VAL A 210 -9.21 23.67 -7.13
CA VAL A 210 -9.42 22.23 -7.29
C VAL A 210 -10.74 21.84 -6.59
N SER A 211 -11.51 20.92 -7.18
CA SER A 211 -12.74 20.45 -6.54
C SER A 211 -12.42 19.70 -5.24
N PRO A 212 -13.32 19.69 -4.23
CA PRO A 212 -13.09 18.98 -2.99
C PRO A 212 -12.75 17.50 -3.19
N GLU A 213 -13.40 16.82 -4.13
CA GLU A 213 -13.18 15.39 -4.42
C GLU A 213 -11.77 15.15 -4.96
N THR A 214 -11.33 15.96 -5.95
CA THR A 214 -9.97 15.83 -6.49
C THR A 214 -8.91 16.27 -5.48
N ALA A 215 -9.21 17.26 -4.62
CA ALA A 215 -8.30 17.67 -3.56
C ALA A 215 -8.11 16.56 -2.51
N ASP A 216 -9.19 15.85 -2.17
CA ASP A 216 -9.14 14.68 -1.29
C ASP A 216 -8.33 13.53 -1.91
N ASP A 217 -8.55 13.21 -3.19
CA ASP A 217 -7.78 12.19 -3.90
C ASP A 217 -6.27 12.51 -3.93
N LEU A 218 -5.92 13.74 -4.30
CA LEU A 218 -4.52 14.19 -4.31
C LEU A 218 -3.92 14.23 -2.89
N GLY A 219 -4.71 14.64 -1.90
CA GLY A 219 -4.33 14.63 -0.49
C GLY A 219 -4.05 13.21 0.02
N GLY A 220 -4.90 12.25 -0.31
CA GLY A 220 -4.68 10.84 0.02
C GLY A 220 -3.36 10.30 -0.56
N ILE A 221 -3.01 10.67 -1.79
CA ILE A 221 -1.72 10.29 -2.37
C ILE A 221 -0.56 11.00 -1.67
N ALA A 222 -0.69 12.30 -1.38
CA ALA A 222 0.32 13.05 -0.65
C ALA A 222 0.59 12.45 0.74
N TYR A 223 -0.45 12.04 1.45
CA TYR A 223 -0.35 11.33 2.72
C TYR A 223 0.48 10.05 2.58
N ARG A 224 0.19 9.23 1.54
CA ARG A 224 0.93 7.99 1.26
C ARG A 224 2.39 8.25 0.90
N PHE A 225 2.67 9.32 0.17
CA PHE A 225 4.03 9.71 -0.13
C PHE A 225 4.80 10.11 1.13
N LEU A 226 4.20 10.93 2.01
CA LEU A 226 4.81 11.30 3.29
C LEU A 226 5.00 10.08 4.21
N GLU A 227 4.03 9.16 4.26
CA GLU A 227 4.16 7.87 4.94
C GLU A 227 5.36 7.07 4.43
N PHE A 228 5.53 6.98 3.12
CA PHE A 228 6.69 6.34 2.50
C PHE A 228 8.01 7.01 2.91
N LEU A 229 8.10 8.34 2.84
CA LEU A 229 9.34 9.06 3.16
C LEU A 229 9.80 8.75 4.58
N TYR A 230 8.92 8.89 5.57
CA TYR A 230 9.31 8.75 6.96
C TYR A 230 9.43 7.30 7.43
N ASN A 231 8.48 6.44 7.06
CA ASN A 231 8.41 5.08 7.62
C ASN A 231 9.24 4.05 6.82
N TYR A 232 9.54 4.32 5.54
CA TYR A 232 10.18 3.35 4.65
C TYR A 232 11.52 3.83 4.10
N SER A 233 11.58 5.06 3.57
CA SER A 233 12.84 5.64 3.09
C SER A 233 13.69 6.25 4.21
N HIS A 234 13.14 6.41 5.41
CA HIS A 234 13.77 7.07 6.54
C HIS A 234 14.33 8.47 6.18
N THR A 235 13.62 9.19 5.33
CA THR A 235 13.98 10.52 4.83
C THR A 235 12.87 11.55 5.09
N THR A 236 13.12 12.79 4.72
CA THR A 236 12.22 13.93 4.91
C THR A 236 11.73 14.46 3.56
N TYR A 237 10.63 15.21 3.55
CA TYR A 237 10.17 15.90 2.34
C TYR A 237 11.14 17.00 1.86
N THR A 238 12.16 17.35 2.65
CA THR A 238 13.24 18.28 2.27
C THR A 238 14.46 17.61 1.66
N SER A 239 14.55 16.28 1.71
CA SER A 239 15.75 15.51 1.29
C SER A 239 15.41 14.40 0.30
N VAL A 240 14.50 14.68 -0.64
CA VAL A 240 13.99 13.70 -1.59
C VAL A 240 14.85 13.65 -2.85
N SER A 241 15.55 12.54 -3.05
CA SER A 241 16.33 12.27 -4.26
C SER A 241 15.49 11.62 -5.36
N ARG A 242 16.04 11.56 -6.57
CA ARG A 242 15.44 10.86 -7.71
C ARG A 242 15.24 9.37 -7.43
N GLU A 243 16.18 8.74 -6.72
CA GLU A 243 16.11 7.32 -6.36
C GLU A 243 14.93 7.06 -5.42
N ILE A 244 14.66 7.95 -4.48
CA ILE A 244 13.51 7.87 -3.56
C ILE A 244 12.19 8.00 -4.34
N ILE A 245 12.11 8.93 -5.30
CA ILE A 245 10.94 9.07 -6.18
C ILE A 245 10.73 7.80 -7.03
N ALA A 246 11.81 7.26 -7.60
CA ALA A 246 11.75 6.04 -8.39
C ALA A 246 11.30 4.84 -7.54
N GLU A 247 11.83 4.69 -6.32
CA GLU A 247 11.43 3.61 -5.40
C GLU A 247 9.95 3.71 -5.02
N PHE A 248 9.48 4.93 -4.70
CA PHE A 248 8.07 5.17 -4.42
C PHE A 248 7.18 4.73 -5.58
N PHE A 249 7.44 5.22 -6.79
CA PHE A 249 6.58 4.94 -7.94
C PHE A 249 6.73 3.52 -8.48
N ASP A 250 7.96 3.02 -8.62
CA ASP A 250 8.19 1.74 -9.30
C ASP A 250 7.80 0.55 -8.45
N THR A 251 7.78 0.72 -7.13
CA THR A 251 7.71 -0.40 -6.20
C THR A 251 6.68 -0.16 -5.11
N TRP A 252 6.93 0.79 -4.22
CA TRP A 252 6.18 0.90 -2.98
C TRP A 252 4.71 1.24 -3.22
N PHE A 253 4.44 2.29 -4.00
CA PHE A 253 3.09 2.77 -4.24
C PHE A 253 2.25 1.73 -5.01
N ILE A 254 2.83 1.09 -6.04
CA ILE A 254 2.11 0.07 -6.82
C ILE A 254 1.76 -1.16 -5.98
N ARG A 255 2.64 -1.57 -5.06
CA ARG A 255 2.52 -2.83 -4.32
C ARG A 255 1.85 -2.72 -2.97
N LYS A 256 1.99 -1.58 -2.30
CA LYS A 256 1.52 -1.37 -0.91
C LYS A 256 0.21 -0.61 -0.87
N CYS A 257 -0.06 0.21 -1.88
CA CYS A 257 -1.27 1.00 -1.96
C CYS A 257 -2.28 0.27 -2.85
N ALA A 258 -3.07 -0.62 -2.22
CA ALA A 258 -4.08 -1.49 -2.79
C ALA A 258 -5.32 -0.73 -3.36
N PHE A 259 -5.12 0.25 -4.23
CA PHE A 259 -6.18 1.15 -4.67
C PHE A 259 -6.59 0.95 -6.12
N ASP A 260 -7.68 1.63 -6.49
CA ASP A 260 -8.13 1.70 -7.87
C ASP A 260 -7.03 2.26 -8.79
N PRO A 261 -6.75 1.63 -9.94
CA PRO A 261 -5.70 2.09 -10.85
C PRO A 261 -5.89 3.49 -11.41
N ALA A 262 -7.14 3.96 -11.57
CA ALA A 262 -7.40 5.33 -12.01
C ALA A 262 -6.98 6.34 -10.93
N TRP A 263 -7.28 6.04 -9.66
CA TRP A 263 -6.78 6.81 -8.52
C TRP A 263 -5.25 6.80 -8.46
N MET A 264 -4.64 5.61 -8.55
CA MET A 264 -3.16 5.49 -8.56
C MET A 264 -2.51 6.26 -9.70
N SER A 265 -3.18 6.37 -10.86
CA SER A 265 -2.69 7.11 -12.01
C SER A 265 -2.44 8.61 -11.74
N MET A 266 -3.04 9.16 -10.68
CA MET A 266 -2.86 10.55 -10.25
C MET A 266 -1.53 10.77 -9.50
N ALA A 267 -0.79 9.72 -9.15
CA ALA A 267 0.34 9.85 -8.22
C ALA A 267 1.49 10.74 -8.69
N PRO A 268 1.95 10.67 -9.95
CA PRO A 268 2.96 11.61 -10.44
C PRO A 268 2.53 13.08 -10.27
N VAL A 269 1.25 13.37 -10.53
CA VAL A 269 0.67 14.70 -10.42
C VAL A 269 0.58 15.15 -8.97
N ALA A 270 0.05 14.29 -8.10
CA ALA A 270 -0.08 14.57 -6.67
C ALA A 270 1.27 14.90 -6.05
N VAL A 271 2.29 14.08 -6.30
CA VAL A 271 3.65 14.29 -5.76
C VAL A 271 4.26 15.57 -6.32
N LYS A 272 4.13 15.84 -7.63
CA LYS A 272 4.62 17.08 -8.24
C LYS A 272 3.97 18.33 -7.62
N ILE A 273 2.65 18.32 -7.46
CA ILE A 273 1.92 19.44 -6.89
C ILE A 273 2.23 19.61 -5.39
N LEU A 274 2.43 18.51 -4.66
CA LEU A 274 2.88 18.56 -3.27
C LEU A 274 4.19 19.34 -3.15
N PHE A 275 5.17 19.11 -4.02
CA PHE A 275 6.43 19.87 -4.00
C PHE A 275 6.24 21.36 -4.36
N HIS A 276 5.36 21.69 -5.30
CA HIS A 276 4.98 23.09 -5.53
C HIS A 276 4.36 23.74 -4.30
N PHE A 277 3.49 23.03 -3.59
CA PHE A 277 2.90 23.49 -2.34
C PHE A 277 3.97 23.71 -1.26
N LEU A 278 4.87 22.74 -1.04
CA LEU A 278 5.93 22.85 -0.04
C LEU A 278 6.85 24.05 -0.31
N PHE A 279 7.19 24.30 -1.58
CA PHE A 279 7.96 25.46 -2.00
C PHE A 279 7.21 26.79 -1.80
N GLU A 280 5.92 26.84 -2.15
CA GLU A 280 5.09 28.04 -1.99
C GLU A 280 4.90 28.39 -0.51
N LYS A 281 4.75 27.37 0.34
CA LYS A 281 4.64 27.49 1.80
C LYS A 281 5.97 27.71 2.52
N LYS A 282 7.10 27.72 1.80
CA LYS A 282 8.46 27.83 2.37
C LYS A 282 8.79 26.73 3.38
N LEU A 283 8.22 25.55 3.16
CA LEU A 283 8.54 24.33 3.89
C LEU A 283 9.69 23.55 3.22
N ALA A 284 9.92 23.81 1.93
CA ALA A 284 11.07 23.34 1.17
C ALA A 284 11.69 24.51 0.37
N ASP A 285 13.01 24.48 0.20
CA ASP A 285 13.78 25.57 -0.41
C ASP A 285 13.74 25.57 -1.93
N ASP A 286 14.40 24.61 -2.57
CA ASP A 286 14.36 24.40 -4.02
C ASP A 286 13.85 23.00 -4.30
N VAL A 287 12.81 22.93 -5.13
CA VAL A 287 12.11 21.69 -5.49
C VAL A 287 12.26 21.35 -6.97
N THR A 288 13.05 22.14 -7.72
CA THR A 288 13.17 22.02 -9.18
C THR A 288 13.66 20.63 -9.58
N ASP A 289 14.73 20.15 -8.96
CA ASP A 289 15.30 18.84 -9.25
C ASP A 289 14.33 17.71 -8.88
N THR A 290 13.60 17.85 -7.78
CA THR A 290 12.59 16.85 -7.36
C THR A 290 11.42 16.80 -8.34
N ILE A 291 10.94 17.95 -8.82
CA ILE A 291 9.87 18.01 -9.83
C ILE A 291 10.33 17.38 -11.15
N ILE A 292 11.56 17.67 -11.59
CA ILE A 292 12.15 17.04 -12.78
C ILE A 292 12.21 15.51 -12.59
N ALA A 293 12.66 15.04 -11.42
CA ALA A 293 12.73 13.62 -11.13
C ALA A 293 11.35 12.93 -11.19
N VAL A 294 10.29 13.58 -10.73
CA VAL A 294 8.91 13.07 -10.86
C VAL A 294 8.52 12.91 -12.32
N ASP A 295 8.76 13.92 -13.15
CA ASP A 295 8.46 13.86 -14.59
C ASP A 295 9.26 12.77 -15.31
N GLU A 296 10.52 12.54 -14.91
CA GLU A 296 11.36 11.47 -15.46
C GLU A 296 10.93 10.06 -15.05
N CYS A 297 10.40 9.88 -13.83
CA CYS A 297 9.96 8.57 -13.35
C CYS A 297 8.57 8.18 -13.88
N LYS A 298 7.74 9.18 -14.23
CA LYS A 298 6.36 9.02 -14.71
C LYS A 298 6.17 7.99 -15.85
N PRO A 299 6.99 7.93 -16.92
CA PRO A 299 6.81 6.94 -17.98
C PRO A 299 6.96 5.50 -17.50
N LYS A 300 7.92 5.25 -16.60
CA LYS A 300 8.17 3.93 -16.03
C LYS A 300 7.06 3.55 -15.05
N PHE A 301 6.61 4.50 -14.22
CA PHE A 301 5.44 4.34 -13.36
C PHE A 301 4.21 3.82 -14.11
N PHE A 302 3.80 4.51 -15.20
CA PHE A 302 2.64 4.07 -15.98
C PHE A 302 2.86 2.73 -16.67
N SER A 303 4.07 2.45 -17.15
CA SER A 303 4.39 1.12 -17.68
C SER A 303 4.20 0.05 -16.61
N ASN A 304 4.70 0.29 -15.40
CA ASN A 304 4.60 -0.64 -14.28
C ASN A 304 3.16 -0.82 -13.79
N LEU A 305 2.39 0.27 -13.70
CA LEU A 305 0.98 0.21 -13.30
C LEU A 305 0.15 -0.59 -14.32
N ARG A 306 0.33 -0.36 -15.62
CA ARG A 306 -0.34 -1.15 -16.67
C ARG A 306 0.01 -2.65 -16.58
N LEU A 307 1.29 -2.96 -16.36
CA LEU A 307 1.76 -4.34 -16.17
C LEU A 307 1.20 -4.98 -14.90
N TYR A 308 1.10 -4.24 -13.81
CA TYR A 308 0.56 -4.73 -12.55
C TYR A 308 -0.95 -5.00 -12.63
N VAL A 309 -1.69 -4.12 -13.33
CA VAL A 309 -3.13 -4.25 -13.56
C VAL A 309 -3.48 -5.37 -14.53
N ASP A 310 -2.69 -5.54 -15.60
CA ASP A 310 -2.85 -6.66 -16.52
C ASP A 310 -1.50 -7.31 -16.87
N PRO A 311 -1.04 -8.28 -16.06
CA PRO A 311 0.21 -9.01 -16.27
C PRO A 311 0.27 -9.76 -17.62
N ARG A 312 -0.86 -9.98 -18.29
CA ARG A 312 -0.91 -10.69 -19.58
C ARG A 312 -0.36 -9.82 -20.72
N GLN A 313 -0.31 -8.50 -20.55
CA GLN A 313 0.28 -7.58 -21.53
C GLN A 313 1.78 -7.84 -21.77
N VAL A 314 2.46 -8.55 -20.87
CA VAL A 314 3.86 -8.98 -21.06
C VAL A 314 3.98 -9.94 -22.25
N ARG A 315 2.97 -10.76 -22.54
CA ARG A 315 3.02 -11.77 -23.62
C ARG A 315 2.95 -11.17 -25.02
N THR A 316 2.45 -9.94 -25.17
CA THR A 316 2.21 -9.32 -26.48
C THR A 316 3.44 -8.66 -27.10
N ARG A 317 4.56 -8.55 -26.37
CA ARG A 317 5.82 -7.96 -26.89
C ARG A 317 6.85 -8.99 -27.39
N ALA A 318 6.55 -10.28 -27.30
CA ALA A 318 7.47 -11.36 -27.67
C ALA A 318 7.03 -12.18 -28.90
N ALA A 319 6.19 -11.62 -29.78
CA ALA A 319 5.74 -12.24 -31.03
C ALA A 319 6.14 -11.40 -32.25
#